data_AF-A0A317SS22-F1
#
_entry.id   AF-A0A317SS22-F1
#
_cell.length_a   1.000
_cell.length_b   1.000
_cell.length_c   1.000
_cell.angle_alpha   90.00
_cell.angle_beta   90.00
_cell.angle_gamma   90.00
#
_symmetry.space_group_name_H-M   'P 1'
#
loop_
_entity.id
_entity.type
_entity.pdbx_description
1 polymer ?
#
loop_
_entity_poly.entity_id
_entity_poly.type
_entity_poly.pdbx_seq_one_letter_code
_entity_poly.pdbx_strand_id
1 'polypeptide(L)'
;MEIGEEEEIQPDAKRTGRKAIHEEVVGNKSEDLLIGRQTRLPLSDLPALLTAGQKRLAVLKETVDKHAEKLAAIQLHQDSMEERVRSVTISSYAYKLRRNCFLSAFKRDKLKCATKADLRILDAESEVPSVGDAFADCRLYNGTDERRDFKVFEKLYGFHPYVVQKLDHNPTIHVLNTHAGVLASKHKIGSDKFYGLFAEFVKQFTGSGGGYETSYLTGIPTDVTRAYYEFIRSLDMEVMAVEASA
;
A
#
# COMPACT_ATOMS: atom_id res chain seq x y z
N MET A 1 45.20 12.48 -29.18
CA MET A 1 44.59 11.90 -27.99
C MET A 1 43.18 11.54 -28.40
N GLU A 2 42.96 10.23 -28.56
CA GLU A 2 41.81 9.62 -29.21
C GLU A 2 40.51 9.91 -28.47
N ILE A 3 39.45 10.11 -29.26
CA ILE A 3 38.07 10.28 -28.81
C ILE A 3 37.48 8.87 -28.86
N GLY A 4 37.33 8.24 -27.69
CA GLY A 4 36.73 6.91 -27.55
C GLY A 4 35.22 6.98 -27.66
N GLU A 5 34.68 6.11 -28.50
CA GLU A 5 33.28 6.00 -28.90
C GLU A 5 32.36 5.60 -27.72
N GLU A 6 31.19 6.23 -27.65
CA GLU A 6 30.07 5.83 -26.78
C GLU A 6 29.53 4.48 -27.28
N GLU A 7 29.66 3.44 -26.46
CA GLU A 7 29.06 2.14 -26.74
C GLU A 7 27.56 2.17 -26.41
N GLU A 8 26.77 2.13 -27.48
CA GLU A 8 25.31 2.08 -27.54
C GLU A 8 24.79 0.78 -26.90
N ILE A 9 24.18 0.87 -25.72
CA ILE A 9 23.59 -0.28 -25.01
C ILE A 9 22.25 -0.64 -25.69
N GLN A 10 22.25 -1.71 -26.48
CA GLN A 10 21.05 -2.27 -27.10
C GLN A 10 20.11 -2.95 -26.09
N PRO A 11 18.78 -2.86 -26.28
CA PRO A 11 17.77 -3.42 -25.37
C PRO A 11 17.34 -4.82 -25.82
N ASP A 12 17.93 -5.88 -25.30
CA ASP A 12 17.38 -7.22 -25.53
C ASP A 12 17.57 -8.19 -24.36
N ALA A 13 16.84 -7.92 -23.27
CA ALA A 13 16.66 -8.85 -22.14
C ALA A 13 15.19 -8.99 -21.71
N LYS A 14 14.25 -8.73 -22.62
CA LYS A 14 12.79 -8.91 -22.40
C LYS A 14 12.16 -10.03 -23.26
N ARG A 15 12.97 -10.91 -23.84
CA ARG A 15 12.50 -12.03 -24.69
C ARG A 15 12.78 -13.43 -24.13
N THR A 16 12.73 -13.62 -22.82
CA THR A 16 12.86 -14.98 -22.23
C THR A 16 11.93 -15.26 -21.04
N GLY A 17 10.92 -14.40 -20.80
CA GLY A 17 10.03 -14.53 -19.63
C GLY A 17 8.53 -14.62 -19.92
N ARG A 18 8.11 -14.89 -21.17
CA ARG A 18 6.69 -14.78 -21.58
C ARG A 18 6.09 -16.00 -22.29
N LYS A 19 6.64 -17.19 -22.06
CA LYS A 19 6.12 -18.42 -22.69
C LYS A 19 5.98 -19.62 -21.73
N ALA A 20 5.59 -19.37 -20.48
CA ALA A 20 5.42 -20.45 -19.51
C ALA A 20 4.30 -20.19 -18.49
N ILE A 21 3.19 -19.51 -18.86
CA ILE A 21 2.02 -19.45 -17.95
C ILE A 21 0.71 -19.22 -18.73
N HIS A 22 0.35 -20.11 -19.66
CA HIS A 22 -1.06 -20.33 -19.98
C HIS A 22 -1.23 -21.67 -20.69
N GLU A 23 -2.33 -22.34 -20.35
CA GLU A 23 -2.77 -23.66 -20.81
C GLU A 23 -2.10 -24.86 -20.16
N GLU A 24 -2.60 -25.24 -18.97
CA GLU A 24 -3.09 -26.61 -18.79
C GLU A 24 -3.96 -26.72 -17.54
N VAL A 25 -5.24 -26.31 -17.65
CA VAL A 25 -6.29 -26.91 -16.83
C VAL A 25 -7.55 -27.08 -17.69
N VAL A 26 -7.98 -28.33 -17.78
CA VAL A 26 -9.30 -28.87 -18.16
C VAL A 26 -9.56 -29.14 -19.65
N GLY A 27 -9.49 -30.43 -19.98
CA GLY A 27 -10.12 -31.01 -21.16
C GLY A 27 -10.17 -32.54 -21.07
N ASN A 28 -11.20 -33.06 -20.41
CA ASN A 28 -11.53 -34.49 -20.31
C ASN A 28 -11.31 -35.26 -21.62
N LYS A 29 -10.50 -36.32 -21.56
CA LYS A 29 -10.78 -37.60 -22.22
C LYS A 29 -10.37 -38.73 -21.28
N SER A 30 -11.38 -39.22 -20.57
CA SER A 30 -11.41 -40.60 -20.08
C SER A 30 -11.39 -41.53 -21.28
N GLU A 31 -10.83 -42.72 -21.07
CA GLU A 31 -10.70 -43.88 -21.98
C GLU A 31 -9.36 -44.01 -22.71
N ASP A 32 -8.78 -45.19 -22.49
CA ASP A 32 -7.64 -45.83 -23.15
C ASP A 32 -6.22 -45.36 -22.83
N LEU A 33 -5.62 -45.96 -21.77
CA LEU A 33 -4.40 -46.78 -21.89
C LEU A 33 -3.95 -47.31 -20.51
N LEU A 34 -4.73 -48.22 -19.96
CA LEU A 34 -4.25 -49.20 -18.99
C LEU A 34 -3.55 -50.34 -19.74
N ILE A 35 -2.32 -50.12 -20.21
CA ILE A 35 -1.45 -51.23 -20.66
C ILE A 35 -0.08 -51.09 -20.00
N GLY A 36 0.06 -51.81 -18.88
CA GLY A 36 1.15 -52.76 -18.71
C GLY A 36 2.59 -52.23 -18.72
N ARG A 37 2.99 -51.50 -17.69
CA ARG A 37 4.33 -51.64 -17.10
C ARG A 37 4.24 -51.65 -15.57
N GLN A 38 3.67 -52.73 -15.03
CA GLN A 38 3.96 -53.13 -13.66
C GLN A 38 5.40 -53.61 -13.62
N THR A 39 6.35 -52.69 -13.46
CA THR A 39 7.58 -53.02 -12.72
C THR A 39 7.10 -53.41 -11.32
N ARG A 40 6.94 -54.72 -11.08
CA ARG A 40 6.83 -55.26 -9.73
C ARG A 40 8.11 -54.87 -9.00
N LEU A 41 8.08 -53.75 -8.27
CA LEU A 41 9.12 -53.43 -7.31
C LEU A 41 9.19 -54.61 -6.34
N PRO A 42 10.36 -55.26 -6.19
CA PRO A 42 10.53 -56.32 -5.21
C PRO A 42 10.09 -55.80 -3.84
N LEU A 43 9.29 -56.58 -3.12
CA LEU A 43 8.86 -56.21 -1.76
C LEU A 43 10.06 -55.98 -0.83
N SER A 44 11.22 -56.57 -1.16
CA SER A 44 12.52 -56.36 -0.50
C SER A 44 13.07 -54.93 -0.60
N ASP A 45 12.64 -54.15 -1.59
CA ASP A 45 13.21 -52.82 -1.89
C ASP A 45 12.39 -51.68 -1.25
N LEU A 46 11.18 -51.98 -0.75
CA LEU A 46 10.30 -51.03 -0.07
C LEU A 46 10.96 -50.36 1.16
N PRO A 47 11.69 -51.08 2.05
CA PRO A 47 12.34 -50.44 3.18
C PRO A 47 13.41 -49.43 2.76
N ALA A 48 14.16 -49.73 1.68
CA ALA A 48 15.19 -48.83 1.14
C ALA A 48 14.56 -47.57 0.54
N LEU A 49 13.45 -47.71 -0.20
CA LEU A 49 12.70 -46.58 -0.75
C LEU A 49 12.08 -45.71 0.36
N LEU A 50 11.52 -46.31 1.41
CA LEU A 50 10.98 -45.59 2.55
C LEU A 50 12.08 -44.79 3.27
N THR A 51 13.23 -45.41 3.50
CA THR A 51 14.41 -44.75 4.10
C THR A 51 14.89 -43.59 3.24
N ALA A 52 14.96 -43.77 1.92
CA ALA A 52 15.34 -42.72 0.99
C ALA A 52 14.33 -41.55 0.99
N GLY A 53 13.02 -41.86 1.04
CA GLY A 53 11.95 -40.87 1.15
C GLY A 53 12.04 -40.06 2.45
N GLN A 54 12.26 -40.73 3.59
CA GLN A 54 12.44 -40.08 4.88
C GLN A 54 13.66 -39.16 4.90
N LYS A 55 14.79 -39.59 4.32
CA LYS A 55 15.98 -38.74 4.18
C LYS A 55 15.71 -37.50 3.33
N ARG A 56 15.00 -37.66 2.20
CA ARG A 56 14.62 -36.51 1.34
C ARG A 56 13.69 -35.55 2.06
N LEU A 57 12.73 -36.06 2.84
CA LEU A 57 11.83 -35.22 3.65
C LEU A 57 12.59 -34.45 4.74
N ALA A 58 13.57 -35.07 5.39
CA ALA A 58 14.39 -34.40 6.39
C ALA A 58 15.20 -33.25 5.78
N VAL A 59 15.86 -33.49 4.64
CA VAL A 59 16.63 -32.45 3.91
C VAL A 59 15.70 -31.33 3.42
N LEU A 60 14.52 -31.67 2.91
CA LEU A 60 13.56 -30.68 2.45
C LEU A 60 13.05 -29.81 3.61
N LYS A 61 12.76 -30.42 4.76
CA LYS A 61 12.33 -29.69 5.96
C LYS A 61 13.40 -28.70 6.42
N GLU A 62 14.65 -29.15 6.56
CA GLU A 62 15.78 -28.29 6.93
C GLU A 62 15.96 -27.13 5.93
N THR A 63 15.79 -27.42 4.64
CA THR A 63 15.85 -26.40 3.59
C THR A 63 14.72 -25.38 3.72
N VAL A 64 13.49 -25.82 4.00
CA VAL A 64 12.33 -24.93 4.21
C VAL A 64 12.56 -24.04 5.44
N ASP A 65 13.01 -24.62 6.55
CA ASP A 65 13.29 -23.87 7.79
C ASP A 65 14.36 -22.79 7.54
N LYS A 66 15.45 -23.13 6.85
CA LYS A 66 16.50 -22.18 6.46
C LYS A 66 16.01 -21.07 5.53
N HIS A 67 15.08 -21.36 4.63
CA HIS A 67 14.48 -20.34 3.77
C HIS A 67 13.52 -19.44 4.56
N ALA A 68 12.76 -19.98 5.49
CA ALA A 68 11.87 -19.20 6.35
C ALA A 68 12.66 -18.19 7.19
N GLU A 69 13.80 -18.59 7.78
CA GLU A 69 14.69 -17.69 8.50
C GLU A 69 15.25 -16.56 7.63
N LYS A 70 15.70 -16.89 6.40
CA LYS A 70 16.18 -15.88 5.44
C LYS A 70 15.08 -14.91 5.03
N LEU A 71 13.86 -15.39 4.80
CA LEU A 71 12.72 -14.55 4.47
C LEU A 71 12.39 -13.58 5.61
N ALA A 72 12.40 -14.06 6.85
CA ALA A 72 12.20 -13.19 8.02
C ALA A 72 13.30 -12.12 8.13
N ALA A 73 14.56 -12.48 7.90
CA ALA A 73 15.67 -11.53 7.93
C ALA A 73 15.59 -10.48 6.81
N ILE A 74 15.21 -10.89 5.60
CA ILE A 74 15.01 -9.98 4.47
C ILE A 74 13.85 -9.02 4.77
N GLN A 75 12.74 -9.51 5.33
CA GLN A 75 11.60 -8.67 5.70
C GLN A 75 12.01 -7.59 6.71
N LEU A 76 12.73 -7.95 7.78
CA LEU A 76 13.22 -6.97 8.75
C LEU A 76 14.13 -5.91 8.13
N HIS A 77 14.99 -6.30 7.18
CA HIS A 77 15.85 -5.35 6.49
C HIS A 77 15.05 -4.42 5.58
N GLN A 78 14.05 -4.95 4.87
CA GLN A 78 13.16 -4.16 4.03
C GLN A 78 12.39 -3.14 4.87
N ASP A 79 11.77 -3.56 5.97
CA ASP A 79 11.03 -2.67 6.88
C ASP A 79 11.93 -1.53 7.40
N SER A 80 13.18 -1.86 7.76
CA SER A 80 14.17 -0.86 8.19
C SER A 80 14.56 0.12 7.09
N MET A 81 14.76 -0.36 5.85
CA MET A 81 15.08 0.51 4.73
C MET A 81 13.91 1.41 4.35
N GLU A 82 12.69 0.88 4.34
CA GLU A 82 11.47 1.64 4.07
C GLU A 82 11.29 2.76 5.09
N GLU A 83 11.48 2.49 6.38
CA GLU A 83 11.41 3.51 7.44
C GLU A 83 12.44 4.62 7.25
N ARG A 84 13.69 4.26 6.91
CA ARG A 84 14.76 5.24 6.66
C ARG A 84 14.47 6.11 5.45
N VAL A 85 14.04 5.50 4.33
CA VAL A 85 13.68 6.24 3.11
C VAL A 85 12.51 7.17 3.41
N ARG A 86 11.48 6.70 4.12
CA ARG A 86 10.33 7.50 4.52
C ARG A 86 10.73 8.70 5.37
N SER A 87 11.56 8.49 6.39
CA SER A 87 12.08 9.55 7.27
C SER A 87 12.87 10.61 6.49
N VAL A 88 13.79 10.18 5.61
CA VAL A 88 14.57 11.10 4.77
C VAL A 88 13.66 11.90 3.84
N THR A 89 12.74 11.24 3.14
CA THR A 89 11.80 11.89 2.22
C THR A 89 10.95 12.94 2.95
N ILE A 90 10.40 12.61 4.13
CA ILE A 90 9.56 13.54 4.90
C ILE A 90 10.36 14.71 5.48
N SER A 91 11.65 14.50 5.77
CA SER A 91 12.54 15.57 6.24
C SER A 91 12.91 16.57 5.15
N SER A 92 12.83 16.16 3.87
CA SER A 92 13.19 16.99 2.72
C SER A 92 12.34 18.25 2.63
N TYR A 93 13.00 19.40 2.49
CA TYR A 93 12.34 20.69 2.31
C TYR A 93 11.40 20.71 1.10
N ALA A 94 11.86 20.17 -0.05
CA ALA A 94 11.06 20.12 -1.27
C ALA A 94 9.79 19.28 -1.08
N TYR A 95 9.88 18.17 -0.34
CA TYR A 95 8.72 17.34 -0.07
C TYR A 95 7.73 18.04 0.87
N LYS A 96 8.22 18.68 1.94
CA LYS A 96 7.40 19.50 2.85
C LYS A 96 6.69 20.65 2.12
N LEU A 97 7.36 21.30 1.17
CA LEU A 97 6.77 22.36 0.36
C LEU A 97 5.60 21.82 -0.48
N ARG A 98 5.79 20.68 -1.16
CA ARG A 98 4.71 20.00 -1.90
C ARG A 98 3.52 19.63 -1.01
N ARG A 99 3.79 19.10 0.17
CA ARG A 99 2.73 18.77 1.15
C ARG A 99 1.99 20.02 1.65
N ASN A 100 2.71 21.12 1.89
CA ASN A 100 2.07 22.40 2.20
C ASN A 100 1.18 22.89 1.05
N CYS A 101 1.61 22.75 -0.21
CA CYS A 101 0.81 23.09 -1.38
C CYS A 101 -0.47 22.27 -1.46
N PHE A 102 -0.40 20.96 -1.18
CA PHE A 102 -1.59 20.10 -1.13
C PHE A 102 -2.65 20.62 -0.15
N LEU A 103 -2.26 20.88 1.10
CA LEU A 103 -3.17 21.41 2.13
C LEU A 103 -3.68 22.83 1.79
N SER A 104 -2.82 23.70 1.26
CA SER A 104 -3.18 25.06 0.82
C SER A 104 -4.17 25.03 -0.35
N ALA A 105 -3.98 24.11 -1.30
CA ALA A 105 -4.89 23.90 -2.41
C ALA A 105 -6.24 23.38 -1.91
N PHE A 106 -6.26 22.43 -0.98
CA PHE A 106 -7.48 21.96 -0.35
C PHE A 106 -8.25 23.10 0.32
N LYS A 107 -7.56 24.00 1.03
CA LYS A 107 -8.18 25.20 1.63
C LYS A 107 -8.77 26.14 0.57
N ARG A 108 -8.05 26.39 -0.52
CA ARG A 108 -8.50 27.26 -1.62
C ARG A 108 -9.69 26.65 -2.36
N ASP A 109 -9.57 25.39 -2.74
CA ASP A 109 -10.43 24.75 -3.72
C ASP A 109 -11.67 24.14 -3.09
N LYS A 110 -11.57 23.56 -1.88
CA LYS A 110 -12.66 22.84 -1.22
C LYS A 110 -13.25 23.61 -0.04
N LEU A 111 -12.41 24.21 0.80
CA LEU A 111 -12.90 24.93 2.00
C LEU A 111 -13.19 26.42 1.75
N LYS A 112 -12.72 26.97 0.63
CA LYS A 112 -12.84 28.40 0.25
C LYS A 112 -12.35 29.35 1.34
N CYS A 113 -11.29 28.97 2.07
CA CYS A 113 -10.75 29.71 3.21
C CYS A 113 -9.22 29.92 3.14
N ALA A 114 -8.64 29.90 1.95
CA ALA A 114 -7.22 30.16 1.76
C ALA A 114 -6.82 31.59 2.16
N THR A 115 -5.70 31.71 2.85
CA THR A 115 -5.08 32.99 3.25
C THR A 115 -4.08 33.47 2.19
N LYS A 116 -3.58 34.71 2.34
CA LYS A 116 -2.49 35.22 1.48
C LYS A 116 -1.22 34.36 1.57
N ALA A 117 -0.95 33.74 2.72
CA ALA A 117 0.19 32.85 2.88
C ALA A 117 -0.02 31.54 2.09
N ASP A 118 -1.23 30.98 2.12
CA ASP A 118 -1.57 29.81 1.31
C ASP A 118 -1.41 30.09 -0.19
N LEU A 119 -1.81 31.27 -0.66
CA LEU A 119 -1.65 31.67 -2.06
C LEU A 119 -0.17 31.78 -2.47
N ARG A 120 0.69 32.37 -1.64
CA ARG A 120 2.14 32.42 -1.91
C ARG A 120 2.79 31.05 -1.99
N ILE A 121 2.35 30.12 -1.13
CA ILE A 121 2.80 28.72 -1.17
C ILE A 121 2.41 28.09 -2.51
N LEU A 122 1.18 28.33 -2.97
CA LEU A 122 0.66 27.79 -4.23
C LEU A 122 1.34 28.41 -5.47
N ASP A 123 1.72 29.68 -5.42
CA ASP A 123 2.42 30.35 -6.52
C ASP A 123 3.84 29.82 -6.73
N ALA A 124 4.43 29.18 -5.71
CA ALA A 124 5.79 28.63 -5.77
C ALA A 124 5.88 27.25 -6.44
N GLU A 125 4.77 26.55 -6.65
CA GLU A 125 4.74 25.20 -7.21
C GLU A 125 3.86 25.14 -8.47
N SER A 126 4.39 24.53 -9.53
CA SER A 126 3.67 24.37 -10.80
C SER A 126 2.56 23.31 -10.72
N GLU A 127 2.78 22.27 -9.90
CA GLU A 127 1.86 21.14 -9.78
C GLU A 127 1.59 20.81 -8.31
N VAL A 128 0.31 20.75 -7.94
CA VAL A 128 -0.13 20.37 -6.60
C VAL A 128 -0.29 18.84 -6.56
N PRO A 129 0.27 18.14 -5.54
CA PRO A 129 0.05 16.72 -5.39
C PRO A 129 -1.43 16.34 -5.40
N SER A 130 -1.77 15.20 -5.98
CA SER A 130 -3.16 14.72 -6.07
C SER A 130 -3.54 13.70 -4.98
N VAL A 131 -2.57 13.24 -4.19
CA VAL A 131 -2.73 12.14 -3.23
C VAL A 131 -2.49 12.65 -1.80
N GLY A 132 -3.32 12.20 -0.86
CA GLY A 132 -3.12 12.47 0.57
C GLY A 132 -1.93 11.70 1.13
N ASP A 133 -1.17 12.35 2.02
CA ASP A 133 -0.16 11.70 2.86
C ASP A 133 -0.30 12.21 4.29
N ALA A 134 -1.16 11.54 5.06
CA ALA A 134 -1.54 11.91 6.42
C ALA A 134 -0.33 11.98 7.36
N PHE A 135 0.64 11.08 7.17
CA PHE A 135 1.83 11.02 8.02
C PHE A 135 2.82 12.14 7.69
N ALA A 136 3.03 12.47 6.42
CA ALA A 136 3.83 13.64 6.06
C ALA A 136 3.13 14.95 6.43
N ASP A 137 1.81 15.04 6.20
CA ASP A 137 1.03 16.24 6.46
C ASP A 137 0.93 16.55 7.95
N CYS A 138 0.84 15.54 8.83
CA CYS A 138 0.77 15.78 10.26
C CYS A 138 2.07 16.40 10.80
N ARG A 139 3.22 16.10 10.18
CA ARG A 139 4.53 16.67 10.55
C ARG A 139 4.63 18.16 10.23
N LEU A 140 3.80 18.70 9.34
CA LEU A 140 3.72 20.14 9.08
C LEU A 140 3.11 20.93 10.25
N TYR A 141 2.48 20.24 11.20
CA TYR A 141 1.89 20.81 12.42
C TYR A 141 2.80 20.68 13.64
N ASN A 142 4.06 20.28 13.42
CA ASN A 142 5.08 20.18 14.47
C ASN A 142 6.33 20.96 14.06
N GLY A 143 6.68 22.00 14.80
CA GLY A 143 7.96 22.72 14.63
C GLY A 143 7.85 24.24 14.72
N THR A 144 8.90 24.95 14.32
CA THR A 144 8.98 26.41 14.45
C THR A 144 8.16 27.19 13.41
N ASP A 145 8.01 26.65 12.20
CA ASP A 145 7.18 27.23 11.12
C ASP A 145 5.93 26.37 10.88
N GLU A 146 5.27 26.00 11.98
CA GLU A 146 4.18 25.03 11.94
C GLU A 146 2.84 25.61 11.50
N ARG A 147 2.10 24.80 10.75
CA ARG A 147 0.70 25.07 10.47
C ARG A 147 -0.10 25.10 11.77
N ARG A 148 -1.06 26.02 11.85
CA ARG A 148 -1.98 26.19 13.00
C ARG A 148 -3.43 25.88 12.67
N ASP A 149 -3.71 25.57 11.42
CA ASP A 149 -5.06 25.33 10.92
C ASP A 149 -5.50 23.87 11.15
N PHE A 150 -5.42 23.38 12.39
CA PHE A 150 -5.70 21.99 12.76
C PHE A 150 -7.06 21.48 12.23
N LYS A 151 -8.08 22.35 12.17
CA LYS A 151 -9.40 22.02 11.61
C LYS A 151 -9.37 21.66 10.12
N VAL A 152 -8.41 22.17 9.35
CA VAL A 152 -8.22 21.79 7.95
C VAL A 152 -7.75 20.35 7.87
N PHE A 153 -6.75 19.99 8.69
CA PHE A 153 -6.24 18.63 8.77
C PHE A 153 -7.31 17.64 9.24
N GLU A 154 -8.06 17.97 10.30
CA GLU A 154 -9.15 17.13 10.80
C GLU A 154 -10.24 16.90 9.75
N LYS A 155 -10.63 17.93 8.98
CA LYS A 155 -11.60 17.76 7.88
C LYS A 155 -11.09 16.83 6.79
N LEU A 156 -9.78 16.83 6.55
CA LEU A 156 -9.17 16.07 5.47
C LEU A 156 -8.93 14.60 5.87
N TYR A 157 -8.54 14.36 7.12
CA TYR A 157 -8.09 13.05 7.60
C TYR A 157 -8.96 12.45 8.70
N GLY A 158 -9.97 13.14 9.20
CA GLY A 158 -10.86 12.67 10.27
C GLY A 158 -10.26 12.69 11.67
N PHE A 159 -8.96 12.94 11.81
CA PHE A 159 -8.23 12.91 13.09
C PHE A 159 -7.38 14.16 13.30
N HIS A 160 -7.09 14.49 14.55
CA HIS A 160 -6.11 15.52 14.90
C HIS A 160 -4.70 15.08 14.45
N PRO A 161 -3.82 15.97 13.95
CA PRO A 161 -2.49 15.58 13.46
C PRO A 161 -1.64 14.84 14.52
N TYR A 162 -1.74 15.20 15.80
CA TYR A 162 -1.07 14.49 16.89
C TYR A 162 -1.56 13.04 17.12
N VAL A 163 -2.80 12.73 16.72
CA VAL A 163 -3.29 11.35 16.73
C VAL A 163 -2.66 10.59 15.57
N VAL A 164 -2.72 11.16 14.36
CA VAL A 164 -2.14 10.56 13.14
C VAL A 164 -0.63 10.33 13.27
N GLN A 165 0.08 11.23 13.94
CA GLN A 165 1.52 11.08 14.18
C GLN A 165 1.90 9.80 14.94
N LYS A 166 0.98 9.28 15.76
CA LYS A 166 1.20 8.09 16.58
C LYS A 166 0.62 6.82 15.92
N LEU A 167 -0.01 6.94 14.75
CA LEU A 167 -0.51 5.78 14.01
C LEU A 167 0.66 5.07 13.33
N ASP A 168 0.72 3.76 13.53
CA ASP A 168 1.69 2.87 12.87
C ASP A 168 0.98 1.80 12.00
N HIS A 169 -0.35 1.77 12.03
CA HIS A 169 -1.14 0.79 11.29
C HIS A 169 -1.32 1.24 9.83
N ASN A 170 -0.55 0.66 8.92
CA ASN A 170 -0.58 0.98 7.49
C ASN A 170 -1.98 0.93 6.84
N PRO A 171 -2.85 -0.06 7.12
CA PRO A 171 -4.21 -0.07 6.59
C PRO A 171 -5.05 1.13 7.05
N THR A 172 -4.88 1.60 8.28
CA THR A 172 -5.54 2.82 8.77
C THR A 172 -5.03 4.03 8.00
N ILE A 173 -3.71 4.19 7.87
CA ILE A 173 -3.09 5.30 7.14
C ILE A 173 -3.56 5.30 5.67
N HIS A 174 -3.69 4.12 5.06
CA HIS A 174 -4.20 3.98 3.70
C HIS A 174 -5.64 4.50 3.56
N VAL A 175 -6.52 4.19 4.51
CA VAL A 175 -7.88 4.73 4.55
C VAL A 175 -7.88 6.25 4.62
N LEU A 176 -7.06 6.84 5.50
CA LEU A 176 -6.95 8.29 5.65
C LEU A 176 -6.46 8.97 4.36
N ASN A 177 -5.39 8.44 3.76
CA ASN A 177 -4.80 8.95 2.52
C ASN A 177 -5.76 8.87 1.35
N THR A 178 -6.54 7.79 1.28
CA THR A 178 -7.51 7.56 0.22
C THR A 178 -8.67 8.55 0.31
N HIS A 179 -9.27 8.70 1.50
CA HIS A 179 -10.30 9.71 1.73
C HIS A 179 -9.80 11.12 1.37
N ALA A 180 -8.64 11.50 1.89
CA ALA A 180 -8.05 12.81 1.62
C ALA A 180 -7.78 13.04 0.14
N GLY A 181 -7.28 12.02 -0.57
CA GLY A 181 -7.04 12.08 -2.01
C GLY A 181 -8.33 12.32 -2.80
N VAL A 182 -9.43 11.61 -2.48
CA VAL A 182 -10.72 11.83 -3.13
C VAL A 182 -11.28 13.22 -2.79
N LEU A 183 -11.30 13.57 -1.50
CA LEU A 183 -11.87 14.83 -1.01
C LEU A 183 -11.16 16.07 -1.57
N ALA A 184 -9.82 16.03 -1.68
CA ALA A 184 -9.01 17.13 -2.20
C ALA A 184 -8.94 17.15 -3.74
N SER A 185 -9.27 16.06 -4.42
CA SER A 185 -9.12 15.94 -5.88
C SER A 185 -9.97 16.93 -6.67
N LYS A 186 -9.42 17.42 -7.78
CA LYS A 186 -10.17 18.15 -8.82
C LYS A 186 -10.82 17.22 -9.84
N HIS A 187 -10.34 15.99 -9.93
CA HIS A 187 -10.69 15.01 -10.97
C HIS A 187 -11.49 13.82 -10.42
N LYS A 188 -11.77 13.81 -9.11
CA LYS A 188 -12.55 12.77 -8.44
C LYS A 188 -13.55 13.41 -7.51
N ILE A 189 -14.74 12.81 -7.44
CA ILE A 189 -15.77 13.18 -6.48
C ILE A 189 -16.29 11.88 -5.85
N GLY A 190 -16.25 11.81 -4.52
CA GLY A 190 -16.97 10.80 -3.75
C GLY A 190 -18.44 11.19 -3.57
N SER A 191 -19.33 10.21 -3.50
CA SER A 191 -20.74 10.41 -3.12
C SER A 191 -20.86 10.72 -1.62
N ASP A 192 -22.03 11.19 -1.18
CA ASP A 192 -22.32 11.37 0.26
C ASP A 192 -22.14 10.06 1.04
N LYS A 193 -22.42 8.92 0.41
CA LYS A 193 -22.22 7.60 1.01
C LYS A 193 -20.74 7.27 1.20
N PHE A 194 -19.88 7.61 0.24
CA PHE A 194 -18.42 7.48 0.40
C PHE A 194 -17.93 8.24 1.65
N TYR A 195 -18.33 9.50 1.79
CA TYR A 195 -17.92 10.32 2.95
C TYR A 195 -18.57 9.85 4.25
N GLY A 196 -19.82 9.37 4.20
CA GLY A 196 -20.50 8.78 5.35
C GLY A 196 -19.83 7.50 5.87
N LEU A 197 -19.39 6.62 4.96
CA LEU A 197 -18.66 5.40 5.32
C LEU A 197 -17.29 5.70 5.93
N PHE A 198 -16.58 6.73 5.43
CA PHE A 198 -15.35 7.21 6.07
C PHE A 198 -15.61 7.72 7.49
N ALA A 199 -16.65 8.53 7.68
CA ALA A 199 -17.00 9.06 9.00
C ALA A 199 -17.37 7.93 9.99
N GLU A 200 -18.08 6.90 9.53
CA GLU A 200 -18.38 5.72 10.36
C GLU A 200 -17.11 4.94 10.71
N PHE A 201 -16.19 4.76 9.76
CA PHE A 201 -14.87 4.16 10.06
C PHE A 201 -14.13 4.96 11.14
N VAL A 202 -14.02 6.28 11.01
CA VAL A 202 -13.34 7.14 12.00
C VAL A 202 -13.99 7.00 13.37
N LYS A 203 -15.32 6.99 13.43
CA LYS A 203 -16.08 6.83 14.68
C LYS A 203 -15.83 5.48 15.34
N GLN A 204 -15.95 4.39 14.59
CA GLN A 204 -15.71 3.03 15.10
C GLN A 204 -14.26 2.86 15.56
N PHE A 205 -13.31 3.32 14.74
CA PHE A 205 -11.88 3.26 15.05
C PHE A 205 -11.53 4.09 16.30
N THR A 206 -12.14 5.25 16.49
CA THR A 206 -11.93 6.06 17.71
C THR A 206 -12.52 5.38 18.95
N GLY A 207 -13.71 4.76 18.80
CA GLY A 207 -14.37 4.03 19.88
C GLY A 207 -13.63 2.76 20.31
N SER A 208 -12.92 2.12 19.37
CA SER A 208 -12.12 0.92 19.65
C SER A 208 -10.66 1.25 19.93
N GLY A 209 -10.13 0.84 21.08
CA GLY A 209 -8.72 1.04 21.42
C GLY A 209 -8.26 2.50 21.40
N GLY A 210 -9.17 3.46 21.53
CA GLY A 210 -8.88 4.90 21.56
C GLY A 210 -8.31 5.47 20.25
N GLY A 211 -8.55 4.82 19.10
CA GLY A 211 -7.97 5.24 17.82
C GLY A 211 -6.53 4.76 17.60
N TYR A 212 -6.11 3.70 18.29
CA TYR A 212 -4.77 3.11 18.15
C TYR A 212 -4.80 1.58 17.96
N GLU A 213 -5.97 0.99 17.73
CA GLU A 213 -6.08 -0.45 17.51
C GLU A 213 -5.40 -0.86 16.19
N THR A 214 -4.51 -1.85 16.26
CA THR A 214 -3.78 -2.37 15.07
C THR A 214 -4.21 -3.78 14.68
N SER A 215 -5.03 -4.44 15.49
CA SER A 215 -5.44 -5.84 15.31
C SER A 215 -6.77 -6.03 14.58
N TYR A 216 -7.47 -4.96 14.21
CA TYR A 216 -8.82 -5.05 13.65
C TYR A 216 -8.90 -5.75 12.27
N LEU A 217 -7.76 -6.14 11.67
CA LEU A 217 -7.71 -6.93 10.43
C LEU A 217 -7.10 -8.34 10.61
N THR A 218 -6.57 -8.67 11.78
CA THR A 218 -5.86 -9.94 12.02
C THR A 218 -6.55 -10.83 13.06
N GLY A 219 -7.62 -10.34 13.70
CA GLY A 219 -8.37 -11.04 14.74
C GLY A 219 -9.83 -11.35 14.37
N ILE A 220 -10.65 -11.49 15.41
CA ILE A 220 -12.11 -11.65 15.28
C ILE A 220 -12.67 -10.36 14.66
N PRO A 221 -13.49 -10.44 13.59
CA PRO A 221 -14.08 -9.26 12.98
C PRO A 221 -14.84 -8.41 14.00
N THR A 222 -14.52 -7.12 14.03
CA THR A 222 -15.18 -6.11 14.86
C THR A 222 -15.99 -5.14 14.01
N ASP A 223 -16.67 -4.19 14.64
CA ASP A 223 -17.34 -3.10 13.94
C ASP A 223 -16.34 -2.23 13.14
N VAL A 224 -15.10 -2.09 13.63
CA VAL A 224 -14.01 -1.42 12.90
C VAL A 224 -13.64 -2.20 11.64
N THR A 225 -13.52 -3.54 11.73
CA THR A 225 -13.26 -4.40 10.59
C THR A 225 -14.33 -4.22 9.51
N ARG A 226 -15.61 -4.21 9.91
CA ARG A 226 -16.73 -4.01 8.98
C ARG A 226 -16.69 -2.63 8.32
N ALA A 227 -16.54 -1.57 9.12
CA ALA A 227 -16.49 -0.20 8.61
C ALA A 227 -15.29 0.02 7.66
N TYR A 228 -14.14 -0.59 7.95
CA TYR A 228 -12.98 -0.59 7.05
C TYR A 228 -13.32 -1.18 5.69
N TYR A 229 -13.88 -2.39 5.63
CA TYR A 229 -14.19 -3.03 4.36
C TYR A 229 -15.30 -2.32 3.59
N GLU A 230 -16.31 -1.79 4.27
CA GLU A 230 -17.36 -0.99 3.63
C GLU A 230 -16.78 0.28 2.98
N PHE A 231 -15.90 0.99 3.69
CA PHE A 231 -15.21 2.15 3.12
C PHE A 231 -14.32 1.77 1.92
N ILE A 232 -13.49 0.73 2.03
CA ILE A 232 -12.61 0.32 0.92
C ILE A 232 -13.44 -0.08 -0.31
N ARG A 233 -14.52 -0.84 -0.13
CA ARG A 233 -15.40 -1.24 -1.25
C ARG A 233 -16.12 -0.06 -1.88
N SER A 234 -16.36 1.01 -1.12
CA SER A 234 -17.00 2.21 -1.66
C SER A 234 -16.15 2.93 -2.70
N LEU A 235 -14.84 2.70 -2.76
CA LEU A 235 -13.96 3.33 -3.75
C LEU A 235 -14.35 3.02 -5.18
N ASP A 236 -14.74 1.78 -5.46
CA ASP A 236 -15.08 1.34 -6.82
C ASP A 236 -16.53 1.72 -7.21
N MET A 237 -17.39 1.96 -6.22
CA MET A 237 -18.83 2.14 -6.43
C MET A 237 -19.29 3.59 -6.26
N GLU A 238 -18.59 4.36 -5.42
CA GLU A 238 -19.05 5.65 -4.92
C GLU A 238 -18.09 6.80 -5.27
N VAL A 239 -16.98 6.52 -5.97
CA VAL A 239 -16.04 7.54 -6.46
C VAL A 239 -16.06 7.59 -7.97
N MET A 240 -16.41 8.75 -8.52
CA MET A 240 -16.45 8.97 -9.96
C MET A 240 -15.32 9.89 -10.41
N ALA A 241 -14.81 9.65 -11.62
CA ALA A 241 -13.94 10.60 -12.30
C ALA A 241 -14.78 11.79 -12.79
N VAL A 242 -14.21 12.98 -12.68
CA VAL A 242 -14.78 14.20 -13.25
C VAL A 242 -14.03 14.50 -14.54
N GLU A 243 -14.74 14.57 -15.65
CA GLU A 243 -14.17 15.03 -16.91
C GLU A 243 -13.70 16.47 -16.74
N ALA A 244 -12.45 16.75 -17.15
CA ALA A 244 -11.92 18.10 -17.11
C ALA A 244 -12.75 18.96 -18.07
N SER A 245 -13.47 19.94 -17.54
CA SER A 245 -14.05 21.00 -18.38
C SER A 245 -12.89 21.76 -19.01
N ALA A 246 -12.78 21.65 -20.34
CA ALA A 246 -11.80 22.36 -21.17
C ALA A 246 -11.95 23.88 -21.10
#